data_AF-A0A1V9VC25-F1
#
_entry.id   AF-A0A1V9VC25-F1
#
_cell.length_a   1.000
_cell.length_b   1.000
_cell.length_c   1.000
_cell.angle_alpha   90.00
_cell.angle_beta   90.00
_cell.angle_gamma   90.00
#
_symmetry.space_group_name_H-M   'P 1'
#
loop_
_entity.id
_entity.type
_entity.pdbx_description
1 polymer ?
#
loop_
_entity_poly.entity_id
_entity_poly.type
_entity_poly.pdbx_seq_one_letter_code
_entity_poly.pdbx_strand_id
1 'polypeptide(L)'
;MIFQERKLKKSNAVEKNESSTKSKYEENQEKKENPTKLTSDEKAEVFKLKAIDSKIKAHEMAHKSGPAASGGATYSYTKGPDGLMYAIAGEVPVEIKTGDTPQETISNMHDVIATALAPSDPSPQDLSIASKARVIMMKAQQEFTKEIHEQITNSNEYTKNAKSEYEKNSNIQSLDKNSNIKI
;
A
#
# COMPACT_ATOMS: atom_id res chain seq x y z
N MET A 1 67.87 27.65 -19.05
CA MET A 1 69.11 26.87 -19.24
C MET A 1 68.90 25.48 -18.64
N ILE A 2 69.08 24.46 -19.48
CA ILE A 2 69.81 23.21 -19.21
C ILE A 2 69.18 22.21 -18.21
N PHE A 3 68.66 21.14 -18.82
CA PHE A 3 68.54 19.77 -18.31
C PHE A 3 69.83 19.28 -17.63
N GLN A 4 69.71 18.53 -16.52
CA GLN A 4 70.60 17.40 -16.30
C GLN A 4 69.90 16.23 -15.59
N GLU A 5 69.91 15.09 -16.28
CA GLU A 5 69.44 13.78 -15.84
C GLU A 5 70.31 13.22 -14.70
N ARG A 6 69.70 12.44 -13.78
CA ARG A 6 70.35 11.21 -13.27
C ARG A 6 69.36 10.07 -13.15
N LYS A 7 69.73 8.99 -13.84
CA LYS A 7 69.09 7.68 -13.88
C LYS A 7 69.38 6.85 -12.62
N LEU A 8 68.30 6.17 -12.18
CA LEU A 8 68.17 4.76 -11.76
C LEU A 8 69.01 4.21 -10.59
N LYS A 9 68.28 3.79 -9.54
CA LYS A 9 68.37 2.39 -9.08
C LYS A 9 67.00 1.90 -8.60
N LYS A 10 66.49 0.88 -9.31
CA LYS A 10 65.28 0.10 -8.99
C LYS A 10 65.55 -0.79 -7.78
N SER A 11 64.59 -0.86 -6.87
CA SER A 11 64.30 -2.06 -6.07
C SER A 11 62.79 -2.24 -6.01
N ASN A 12 62.36 -3.44 -6.41
CA ASN A 12 60.99 -3.90 -6.54
C ASN A 12 60.24 -3.91 -5.20
N ALA A 13 58.95 -3.57 -5.22
CA ALA A 13 57.86 -4.46 -4.79
C ALA A 13 56.48 -3.80 -4.93
N VAL A 14 55.69 -4.35 -5.86
CA VAL A 14 54.24 -4.61 -5.77
C VAL A 14 53.30 -3.43 -5.51
N GLU A 15 52.77 -2.84 -6.59
CA GLU A 15 51.43 -2.25 -6.62
C GLU A 15 50.60 -2.97 -7.70
N LYS A 16 49.51 -3.61 -7.26
CA LYS A 16 48.48 -4.21 -8.12
C LYS A 16 47.69 -3.08 -8.76
N ASN A 17 47.84 -2.94 -10.07
CA ASN A 17 47.06 -2.02 -10.89
C ASN A 17 45.93 -2.80 -11.56
N GLU A 18 44.71 -2.31 -11.36
CA GLU A 18 43.50 -2.75 -12.05
C GLU A 18 43.58 -2.35 -13.52
N SER A 19 43.66 -3.34 -14.40
CA SER A 19 43.16 -3.27 -15.78
C SER A 19 43.47 -4.59 -16.47
N SER A 20 42.43 -5.35 -16.81
CA SER A 20 42.29 -6.18 -18.02
C SER A 20 41.28 -7.30 -17.79
N THR A 21 40.03 -7.09 -18.18
CA THR A 21 39.24 -8.17 -18.82
C THR A 21 38.67 -7.60 -20.10
N LYS A 22 39.44 -7.81 -21.16
CA LYS A 22 39.06 -7.60 -22.55
C LYS A 22 38.16 -8.76 -22.98
N SER A 23 37.28 -8.46 -23.95
CA SER A 23 36.63 -9.38 -24.90
C SER A 23 35.38 -10.11 -24.41
N LYS A 24 34.20 -9.64 -24.86
CA LYS A 24 33.36 -10.32 -25.88
C LYS A 24 31.96 -9.69 -25.96
N TYR A 25 31.85 -8.52 -26.61
CA TYR A 25 30.57 -7.98 -27.09
C TYR A 25 30.81 -7.15 -28.35
N GLU A 26 31.26 -7.82 -29.40
CA GLU A 26 30.99 -7.37 -30.77
C GLU A 26 30.32 -8.56 -31.48
N GLU A 27 29.44 -8.21 -32.42
CA GLU A 27 28.78 -9.11 -33.37
C GLU A 27 27.41 -9.67 -32.96
N ASN A 28 26.40 -8.79 -32.98
CA ASN A 28 25.11 -9.05 -33.64
C ASN A 28 24.29 -7.74 -33.75
N GLN A 29 24.72 -6.85 -34.66
CA GLN A 29 23.88 -5.78 -35.19
C GLN A 29 23.92 -5.80 -36.72
N GLU A 30 23.66 -6.96 -37.31
CA GLU A 30 23.30 -7.03 -38.73
C GLU A 30 21.78 -7.00 -38.88
N LYS A 31 21.34 -6.05 -39.71
CA LYS A 31 20.01 -5.94 -40.36
C LYS A 31 18.80 -5.85 -39.44
N LYS A 32 18.45 -4.62 -39.06
CA LYS A 32 17.05 -4.20 -39.15
C LYS A 32 16.86 -3.42 -40.43
N GLU A 33 16.07 -4.03 -41.29
CA GLU A 33 15.51 -3.48 -42.52
C GLU A 33 15.00 -2.05 -42.30
N ASN A 34 15.12 -1.23 -43.33
CA ASN A 34 14.62 0.14 -43.38
C ASN A 34 13.29 0.28 -42.63
N PRO A 35 13.12 1.24 -41.71
CA PRO A 35 11.79 1.51 -41.15
C PRO A 35 10.93 1.98 -42.31
N THR A 36 10.06 1.10 -42.80
CA THR A 36 8.95 1.50 -43.66
C THR A 36 8.24 2.61 -42.93
N LYS A 37 8.31 3.82 -43.49
CA LYS A 37 7.71 5.01 -42.91
C LYS A 37 6.23 4.70 -42.71
N LEU A 38 5.78 4.68 -41.45
CA LEU A 38 4.39 4.39 -41.10
C LEU A 38 3.45 5.22 -41.96
N THR A 39 2.42 4.57 -42.47
CA THR A 39 1.27 5.19 -43.12
C THR A 39 0.57 6.14 -42.16
N SER A 40 -0.30 7.00 -42.69
CA SER A 40 -1.10 7.92 -41.84
C SER A 40 -1.96 7.14 -40.84
N ASP A 41 -2.51 6.00 -41.27
CA ASP A 41 -3.40 5.17 -40.45
C ASP A 41 -2.62 4.47 -39.33
N GLU A 42 -1.45 3.90 -39.63
CA GLU A 42 -0.58 3.29 -38.62
C GLU A 42 -0.10 4.32 -37.58
N LYS A 43 0.15 5.57 -37.99
CA LYS A 43 0.48 6.65 -37.04
C LYS A 43 -0.69 6.99 -36.13
N ALA A 44 -1.91 7.03 -36.67
CA ALA A 44 -3.11 7.28 -35.86
C ALA A 44 -3.34 6.14 -34.86
N GLU A 45 -3.08 4.90 -35.26
CA GLU A 45 -3.14 3.74 -34.36
C GLU A 45 -2.11 3.83 -33.24
N VAL A 46 -0.84 4.14 -33.55
CA VAL A 46 0.21 4.36 -32.55
C VAL A 46 -0.16 5.47 -31.58
N PHE A 47 -0.75 6.57 -32.07
CA PHE A 47 -1.21 7.66 -31.21
C PHE A 47 -2.31 7.18 -30.24
N LYS A 48 -3.27 6.39 -30.73
CA LYS A 48 -4.32 5.79 -29.89
C LYS A 48 -3.74 4.85 -28.84
N LEU A 49 -2.82 3.97 -29.22
CA LEU A 49 -2.17 3.03 -28.30
C LEU A 49 -1.37 3.75 -27.21
N LYS A 50 -0.65 4.83 -27.54
CA LYS A 50 0.03 5.69 -26.56
C LYS A 50 -0.93 6.32 -25.56
N ALA A 51 -2.08 6.79 -26.04
CA ALA A 51 -3.09 7.38 -25.18
C ALA A 51 -3.71 6.33 -24.22
N ILE A 52 -3.97 5.12 -24.71
CA ILE A 52 -4.47 4.01 -23.87
C ILE A 52 -3.43 3.60 -22.83
N ASP A 53 -2.18 3.38 -23.24
CA ASP A 53 -1.07 2.99 -22.36
C ASP A 53 -0.86 4.01 -21.24
N SER A 54 -0.85 5.30 -21.57
CA SER A 54 -0.71 6.36 -20.57
C SER A 54 -1.88 6.38 -19.58
N LYS A 55 -3.11 6.15 -20.05
CA LYS A 55 -4.29 6.11 -19.17
C LYS A 55 -4.24 4.94 -18.21
N ILE A 56 -3.93 3.74 -18.72
CA ILE A 56 -3.84 2.52 -17.91
C ILE A 56 -2.74 2.65 -16.86
N LYS A 57 -1.54 3.12 -17.25
CA LYS A 57 -0.46 3.32 -16.28
C LYS A 57 -0.83 4.35 -15.20
N ALA A 58 -1.55 5.41 -15.56
CA ALA A 58 -2.03 6.38 -14.58
C ALA A 58 -3.08 5.77 -13.64
N HIS A 59 -4.01 4.98 -14.20
CA HIS A 59 -5.02 4.25 -13.45
C HIS A 59 -4.38 3.28 -12.44
N GLU A 60 -3.46 2.43 -12.89
CA GLU A 60 -2.75 1.50 -12.01
C GLU A 60 -1.84 2.22 -10.99
N MET A 61 -1.22 3.34 -11.36
CA MET A 61 -0.44 4.13 -10.43
C MET A 61 -1.30 4.68 -9.29
N ALA A 62 -2.53 5.11 -9.59
CA ALA A 62 -3.46 5.59 -8.58
C ALA A 62 -3.78 4.48 -7.57
N HIS A 63 -4.14 3.29 -8.03
CA HIS A 63 -4.34 2.14 -7.14
C HIS A 63 -3.10 1.81 -6.31
N LYS A 64 -1.92 1.76 -6.95
CA LYS A 64 -0.65 1.45 -6.27
C LYS A 64 -0.32 2.42 -5.13
N SER A 65 -0.79 3.67 -5.23
CA SER A 65 -0.59 4.69 -4.20
C SER A 65 -1.54 4.57 -3.00
N GLY A 66 -2.57 3.71 -3.10
CA GLY A 66 -3.57 3.54 -2.06
C GLY A 66 -3.08 2.68 -0.87
N PRO A 67 -3.62 2.92 0.33
CA PRO A 67 -3.16 2.28 1.58
C PRO A 67 -3.38 0.75 1.65
N ALA A 68 -4.32 0.20 0.88
CA ALA A 68 -4.64 -1.23 0.81
C ALA A 68 -4.11 -1.92 -0.46
N ALA A 69 -3.19 -1.27 -1.18
CA ALA A 69 -2.50 -1.90 -2.31
C ALA A 69 -1.59 -3.01 -1.80
N SER A 70 -1.79 -4.23 -2.29
CA SER A 70 -1.12 -5.44 -1.77
C SER A 70 0.01 -5.96 -2.66
N GLY A 71 0.32 -5.26 -3.76
CA GLY A 71 1.33 -5.67 -4.72
C GLY A 71 1.64 -4.62 -5.77
N GLY A 72 2.53 -5.00 -6.70
CA GLY A 72 2.82 -4.18 -7.89
C GLY A 72 1.71 -4.26 -8.93
N ALA A 73 1.66 -3.26 -9.81
CA ALA A 73 0.80 -3.29 -10.98
C ALA A 73 1.24 -4.38 -11.95
N THR A 74 0.27 -5.09 -12.51
CA THR A 74 0.46 -6.00 -13.65
C THR A 74 -0.17 -5.39 -14.89
N TYR A 75 0.34 -5.74 -16.07
CA TYR A 75 -0.12 -5.16 -17.33
C TYR A 75 -0.21 -6.23 -18.41
N SER A 76 -1.23 -6.09 -19.26
CA SER A 76 -1.31 -6.78 -20.54
C SER A 76 -0.96 -5.82 -21.66
N TYR A 77 -0.15 -6.30 -22.61
CA TYR A 77 0.39 -5.47 -23.68
C TYR A 77 -0.09 -5.92 -25.05
N THR A 78 -0.15 -4.96 -25.99
CA THR A 78 -0.25 -5.23 -27.42
C THR A 78 0.93 -4.58 -28.16
N LYS A 79 1.30 -5.15 -29.31
CA LYS A 79 2.36 -4.62 -30.17
C LYS A 79 1.75 -3.68 -31.21
N GLY A 80 2.25 -2.45 -31.29
CA GLY A 80 1.86 -1.48 -32.32
C GLY A 80 2.55 -1.71 -33.67
N PRO A 81 2.09 -1.04 -34.74
CA PRO A 81 2.72 -1.13 -36.07
C PRO A 81 4.13 -0.51 -36.12
N ASP A 82 4.48 0.32 -35.12
CA ASP A 82 5.84 0.80 -34.87
C ASP A 82 6.75 -0.25 -34.19
N GLY A 83 6.21 -1.42 -33.86
CA GLY A 83 6.92 -2.52 -33.23
C GLY A 83 7.09 -2.39 -31.72
N LEU A 84 6.54 -1.35 -31.09
CA LEU A 84 6.62 -1.12 -29.65
C LEU A 84 5.44 -1.77 -28.90
N MET A 85 5.61 -2.02 -27.61
CA MET A 85 4.57 -2.61 -26.76
C MET A 85 3.85 -1.52 -25.96
N TYR A 86 2.53 -1.61 -25.92
CA TYR A 86 1.63 -0.65 -25.25
C TYR A 86 0.70 -1.38 -24.29
N ALA A 87 0.56 -0.91 -23.05
CA ALA A 87 -0.38 -1.48 -22.09
C ALA A 87 -1.81 -1.22 -22.55
N ILE A 88 -2.63 -2.27 -22.56
CA ILE A 88 -4.04 -2.23 -22.96
C ILE A 88 -4.98 -2.77 -21.87
N ALA A 89 -4.43 -3.39 -20.83
CA ALA A 89 -5.09 -3.65 -19.57
C ALA A 89 -4.05 -3.61 -18.44
N GLY A 90 -4.50 -3.39 -17.22
CA GLY A 90 -3.68 -3.47 -16.02
C GLY A 90 -4.55 -3.78 -14.80
N GLU A 91 -3.91 -4.22 -13.72
CA GLU A 91 -4.53 -4.30 -12.41
C GLU A 91 -3.49 -4.18 -11.29
N VAL A 92 -3.91 -3.60 -10.17
CA VAL A 92 -3.21 -3.63 -8.88
C VAL A 92 -4.08 -4.40 -7.88
N PRO A 93 -3.54 -5.44 -7.22
CA PRO A 93 -4.33 -6.21 -6.27
C PRO A 93 -4.64 -5.38 -5.03
N VAL A 94 -5.93 -5.27 -4.69
CA VAL A 94 -6.41 -4.65 -3.45
C VAL A 94 -6.84 -5.77 -2.50
N GLU A 95 -6.23 -5.80 -1.31
CA GLU A 95 -6.49 -6.88 -0.36
C GLU A 95 -7.58 -6.50 0.64
N ILE A 96 -8.60 -7.34 0.75
CA ILE A 96 -9.65 -7.19 1.75
C ILE A 96 -9.28 -8.01 2.99
N LYS A 97 -8.78 -7.34 4.02
CA LYS A 97 -8.44 -7.93 5.32
C LYS A 97 -9.33 -7.37 6.42
N THR A 98 -9.98 -8.25 7.18
CA THR A 98 -10.59 -7.88 8.46
C THR A 98 -9.52 -7.87 9.54
N GLY A 99 -9.74 -7.09 10.60
CA GLY A 99 -8.89 -7.08 11.79
C GLY A 99 -9.43 -7.99 12.88
N ASP A 100 -8.70 -8.08 13.99
CA ASP A 100 -9.10 -8.86 15.17
C ASP A 100 -10.22 -8.17 15.97
N THR A 101 -10.36 -6.85 15.79
CA THR A 101 -11.42 -6.04 16.40
C THR A 101 -12.33 -5.40 15.35
N PRO A 102 -13.59 -5.05 15.71
CA PRO A 102 -14.46 -4.29 14.81
C PRO A 102 -13.84 -2.96 14.37
N GLN A 103 -13.13 -2.27 15.25
CA GLN A 103 -12.46 -0.99 15.01
C GLN A 103 -11.36 -1.12 13.96
N GLU A 104 -10.53 -2.15 14.08
CA GLU A 104 -9.49 -2.46 13.10
C GLU A 104 -10.11 -2.84 11.75
N THR A 105 -11.20 -3.63 11.76
CA THR A 105 -11.92 -3.96 10.53
C THR A 105 -12.50 -2.72 9.85
N ILE A 106 -13.05 -1.77 10.60
CA ILE A 106 -13.54 -0.48 10.05
C ILE A 106 -12.39 0.28 9.38
N SER A 107 -11.23 0.38 10.05
CA SER A 107 -10.05 1.06 9.50
C SER A 107 -9.56 0.38 8.22
N ASN A 108 -9.38 -0.93 8.24
CA ASN A 108 -8.92 -1.68 7.08
C ASN A 108 -9.90 -1.57 5.90
N MET A 109 -11.21 -1.61 6.16
CA MET A 109 -12.20 -1.45 5.09
C MET A 109 -12.23 -0.02 4.54
N HIS A 110 -11.91 0.98 5.34
CA HIS A 110 -11.77 2.36 4.85
C HIS A 110 -10.60 2.46 3.87
N ASP A 111 -9.46 1.84 4.19
CA ASP A 111 -8.28 1.81 3.32
C ASP A 111 -8.55 1.07 2.01
N VAL A 112 -9.30 -0.04 2.07
CA VAL A 112 -9.75 -0.77 0.87
C VAL A 112 -10.63 0.12 -0.01
N ILE A 113 -11.60 0.83 0.56
CA ILE A 113 -12.48 1.73 -0.20
C ILE A 113 -11.66 2.85 -0.83
N ALA A 114 -10.75 3.47 -0.08
CA ALA A 114 -9.89 4.54 -0.57
C ALA A 114 -9.00 4.07 -1.73
N THR A 115 -8.43 2.87 -1.62
CA THR A 115 -7.55 2.29 -2.65
C THR A 115 -8.32 1.90 -3.91
N ALA A 116 -9.49 1.26 -3.76
CA ALA A 116 -10.33 0.89 -4.89
C ALA A 116 -10.87 2.13 -5.63
N LEU A 117 -11.18 3.21 -4.92
CA LEU A 117 -11.69 4.44 -5.54
C LEU A 117 -10.57 5.45 -5.86
N ALA A 118 -9.30 5.07 -5.78
CA ALA A 118 -8.18 5.97 -6.00
C ALA A 118 -8.07 6.54 -7.43
N PRO A 119 -8.31 5.77 -8.51
CA PRO A 119 -8.35 6.33 -9.85
C PRO A 119 -9.49 7.34 -10.01
N SER A 120 -9.29 8.34 -10.88
CA SER A 120 -10.36 9.31 -11.17
C SER A 120 -11.53 8.71 -11.95
N ASP A 121 -11.32 7.58 -12.62
CA ASP A 121 -12.30 6.81 -13.38
C ASP A 121 -12.32 5.33 -12.96
N PRO A 122 -12.74 4.98 -11.71
CA PRO A 122 -12.70 3.60 -11.22
C PRO A 122 -13.45 2.63 -12.14
N SER A 123 -12.89 1.45 -12.35
CA SER A 123 -13.53 0.41 -13.16
C SER A 123 -14.71 -0.23 -12.43
N PRO A 124 -15.59 -0.97 -13.13
CA PRO A 124 -16.65 -1.74 -12.49
C PRO A 124 -16.14 -2.75 -11.43
N GLN A 125 -14.91 -3.28 -11.61
CA GLN A 125 -14.29 -4.19 -10.65
C GLN A 125 -13.92 -3.45 -9.36
N ASP A 126 -13.38 -2.25 -9.47
CA ASP A 126 -13.01 -1.43 -8.32
C ASP A 126 -14.23 -1.00 -7.52
N LEU A 127 -15.30 -0.60 -8.22
CA LEU A 127 -16.59 -0.28 -7.60
C LEU A 127 -17.17 -1.49 -6.85
N SER A 128 -16.99 -2.70 -7.39
CA SER A 128 -17.40 -3.94 -6.73
C SER A 128 -16.60 -4.20 -5.45
N ILE A 129 -15.27 -4.01 -5.48
CA ILE A 129 -14.40 -4.12 -4.29
C ILE A 129 -14.82 -3.10 -3.22
N ALA A 130 -14.98 -1.83 -3.60
CA ALA A 130 -15.43 -0.78 -2.68
C ALA A 130 -16.81 -1.09 -2.07
N SER A 131 -17.74 -1.61 -2.87
CA SER A 131 -19.08 -1.98 -2.40
C SER A 131 -19.03 -3.15 -1.40
N LYS A 132 -18.22 -4.17 -1.68
CA LYS A 132 -17.98 -5.28 -0.73
C LYS A 132 -17.39 -4.78 0.59
N ALA A 133 -16.38 -3.91 0.52
CA ALA A 133 -15.74 -3.32 1.69
C ALA A 133 -16.72 -2.50 2.54
N ARG A 134 -17.62 -1.72 1.92
CA ARG A 134 -18.70 -1.00 2.63
C ARG A 134 -19.63 -1.93 3.40
N VAL A 135 -20.00 -3.08 2.81
CA VAL A 135 -20.86 -4.07 3.49
C VAL A 135 -20.16 -4.64 4.72
N ILE A 136 -18.86 -4.96 4.62
CA ILE A 136 -18.07 -5.46 5.75
C ILE A 136 -17.93 -4.39 6.83
N MET A 137 -17.58 -3.16 6.44
CA MET A 137 -17.47 -2.01 7.33
C MET A 137 -18.77 -1.77 8.11
N MET A 138 -19.92 -1.84 7.45
CA MET A 138 -21.22 -1.67 8.10
C MET A 138 -21.47 -2.73 9.18
N LYS A 139 -21.09 -3.99 8.93
CA LYS A 139 -21.21 -5.06 9.93
C LYS A 139 -20.29 -4.81 11.13
N ALA A 140 -19.04 -4.45 10.87
CA ALA A 140 -18.09 -4.11 11.93
C ALA A 140 -18.57 -2.89 12.76
N GLN A 141 -19.17 -1.88 12.14
CA GLN A 141 -19.75 -0.74 12.86
C GLN A 141 -20.89 -1.14 13.80
N GLN A 142 -21.71 -2.11 13.38
CA GLN A 142 -22.77 -2.67 14.22
C GLN A 142 -22.20 -3.46 15.41
N GLU A 143 -21.17 -4.27 15.18
CA GLU A 143 -20.45 -5.00 16.23
C GLU A 143 -19.79 -4.06 17.23
N PHE A 144 -19.06 -3.05 16.74
CA PHE A 144 -18.44 -2.03 17.58
C PHE A 144 -19.44 -1.34 18.49
N THR A 145 -20.62 -1.00 17.97
CA THR A 145 -21.67 -0.34 18.77
C THR A 145 -22.22 -1.24 19.86
N LYS A 146 -22.34 -2.55 19.61
CA LYS A 146 -22.75 -3.54 20.62
C LYS A 146 -21.69 -3.68 21.71
N GLU A 147 -20.41 -3.78 21.35
CA GLU A 147 -19.31 -3.87 22.31
C GLU A 147 -19.27 -2.64 23.23
N ILE A 148 -19.44 -1.44 22.68
CA ILE A 148 -19.50 -0.21 23.48
C ILE A 148 -20.71 -0.24 24.43
N HIS A 149 -21.88 -0.69 23.96
CA HIS A 149 -23.05 -0.80 24.82
C HIS A 149 -22.83 -1.76 25.99
N GLU A 150 -22.29 -2.95 25.73
CA GLU A 150 -21.98 -3.96 26.75
C GLU A 150 -20.94 -3.46 27.75
N GLN A 151 -19.90 -2.77 27.30
CA GLN A 151 -18.89 -2.16 28.18
C GLN A 151 -19.49 -1.09 29.09
N ILE A 152 -20.38 -0.23 28.57
CA ILE A 152 -21.06 0.80 29.35
C ILE A 152 -22.02 0.18 30.38
N THR A 153 -22.82 -0.83 30.00
CA THR A 153 -23.73 -1.50 30.94
C THR A 153 -22.98 -2.17 32.07
N ASN A 154 -21.91 -2.90 31.75
CA ASN A 154 -21.08 -3.56 32.75
C ASN A 154 -20.41 -2.54 33.68
N SER A 155 -19.83 -1.46 33.13
CA SER A 155 -19.21 -0.39 33.93
C SER A 155 -20.21 0.29 34.89
N ASN A 156 -21.44 0.54 34.43
CA ASN A 156 -22.50 1.10 35.26
C ASN A 156 -22.95 0.14 36.37
N GLU A 157 -23.03 -1.17 36.10
CA GLU A 157 -23.30 -2.18 37.14
C GLU A 157 -22.19 -2.24 38.19
N TYR A 158 -20.91 -2.27 37.79
CA TYR A 158 -19.78 -2.21 38.72
C TYR A 158 -19.84 -0.95 39.59
N THR A 159 -20.11 0.21 38.98
CA THR A 159 -20.18 1.49 39.71
C THR A 159 -21.37 1.53 40.68
N LYS A 160 -22.52 0.95 40.32
CA LYS A 160 -23.71 0.88 41.17
C LYS A 160 -23.49 -0.07 42.36
N ASN A 161 -22.89 -1.23 42.12
CA ASN A 161 -22.61 -2.21 43.17
C ASN A 161 -21.58 -1.68 44.17
N ALA A 162 -20.52 -1.02 43.71
CA ALA A 162 -19.52 -0.40 44.59
C ALA A 162 -20.12 0.72 45.46
N LYS A 163 -21.01 1.56 44.89
CA LYS A 163 -21.74 2.58 45.67
C LYS A 163 -22.68 1.95 46.70
N SER A 164 -23.40 0.91 46.33
CA SER A 164 -24.30 0.19 47.25
C SER A 164 -23.54 -0.47 48.40
N GLU A 165 -22.37 -1.07 48.16
CA GLU A 165 -21.51 -1.60 49.23
C GLU A 165 -20.95 -0.50 50.13
N TYR A 166 -20.52 0.63 49.55
CA TYR A 166 -20.03 1.76 50.34
C TYR A 166 -21.12 2.36 51.23
N GLU A 167 -22.33 2.55 50.71
CA GLU A 167 -23.48 3.05 51.49
C GLU A 167 -23.90 2.05 52.58
N LYS A 168 -23.89 0.75 52.28
CA LYS A 168 -24.21 -0.30 53.26
C LYS A 168 -23.19 -0.34 54.40
N ASN A 169 -21.90 -0.26 54.09
CA ASN A 169 -20.84 -0.26 55.11
C ASN A 169 -20.80 1.04 55.92
N SER A 170 -21.11 2.18 55.30
CA SER A 170 -21.22 3.48 55.98
C SER A 170 -22.37 3.51 56.99
N ASN A 171 -23.48 2.82 56.68
CA ASN A 171 -24.64 2.72 57.58
C ASN A 171 -24.42 1.74 58.74
N ILE A 172 -23.61 0.68 58.53
CA ILE A 172 -23.21 -0.24 59.62
C ILE A 172 -22.31 0.48 60.64
N GLN A 173 -21.37 1.31 60.16
CA GLN A 173 -20.42 2.02 61.04
C GLN A 173 -21.04 3.18 61.84
N SER A 174 -22.20 3.70 61.44
CA SER A 174 -22.97 4.69 62.20
C SER A 174 -23.87 4.05 63.28
N LEU A 175 -24.31 2.81 63.08
CA LEU A 175 -25.09 2.03 64.05
C LEU A 175 -24.24 1.61 65.27
N ASP A 176 -22.96 1.28 65.08
CA ASP A 176 -22.06 0.87 66.16
C ASP A 176 -21.58 2.02 67.08
N LYS A 177 -21.70 3.28 66.65
CA LYS A 177 -21.34 4.45 67.48
C LYS A 177 -22.47 4.91 68.40
N ASN A 178 -23.73 4.57 68.10
CA ASN A 178 -24.88 4.94 68.92
C ASN A 178 -25.21 3.92 70.02
N SER A 179 -24.56 2.75 70.03
CA SER A 179 -24.75 1.69 71.03
C SER A 179 -23.86 1.85 72.29
N ASN A 180 -23.00 2.87 72.37
CA ASN A 180 -22.03 3.05 73.46
C ASN A 180 -22.28 4.25 74.38
N ILE A 181 -23.51 4.80 74.40
CA ILE A 181 -23.93 5.78 75.42
C ILE A 181 -24.95 5.10 76.33
N LYS A 182 -24.45 4.40 77.35
CA LYS A 182 -25.23 4.04 78.54
C LYS A 182 -24.40 4.28 79.80
N ILE A 183 -24.81 5.36 80.47
CA ILE A 183 -24.72 5.71 81.91
C ILE A 183 -23.32 5.92 82.45
#